data_AF-A0A2A4QQD9-F1
#
_entry.id   AF-A0A2A4QQD9-F1
#
_cell.length_a   1.000
_cell.length_b   1.000
_cell.length_c   1.000
_cell.angle_alpha   90.00
_cell.angle_beta   90.00
_cell.angle_gamma   90.00
#
_symmetry.space_group_name_H-M   'P 1'
#
loop_
_entity.id
_entity.type
_entity.pdbx_description
1 polymer ?
#
loop_
_entity_poly.entity_id
_entity_poly.type
_entity_poly.pdbx_seq_one_letter_code
_entity_poly.pdbx_strand_id
1 'polypeptide(L)'
;MTLQTDLQDAVTRVESDSQILHNIIHGNDQTTVNTENGNVKTPAKAIKDIEDTIQAGLTDIGAVGQQLNQAIDQAETYAQDAQVHA
;
A
#
# COMPACT_ATOMS: atom_id res chain seq x y z
N MET A 1 -10.44 30.56 35.34
CA MET A 1 -9.72 30.55 34.04
C MET A 1 -9.42 31.98 33.67
N THR A 2 -8.26 32.25 33.08
CA THR A 2 -7.83 33.59 32.67
C THR A 2 -7.40 33.52 31.21
N LEU A 3 -7.46 34.64 30.49
CA LEU A 3 -7.01 34.69 29.09
C LEU A 3 -5.56 34.21 28.91
N GLN A 4 -4.69 34.44 29.91
CA GLN A 4 -3.32 33.97 29.88
C GLN A 4 -3.23 32.44 29.99
N THR A 5 -4.03 31.83 30.86
CA THR A 5 -4.13 30.36 30.98
C THR A 5 -4.70 29.74 29.70
N ASP A 6 -5.77 30.33 29.16
CA ASP A 6 -6.43 29.82 27.97
C ASP A 6 -5.51 29.92 26.73
N LEU A 7 -4.71 30.99 26.63
CA LEU A 7 -3.71 31.15 25.58
C LEU A 7 -2.58 30.12 25.71
N GLN A 8 -2.10 29.87 26.93
CA GLN A 8 -1.05 28.89 27.16
C GLN A 8 -1.51 27.48 26.78
N ASP A 9 -2.73 27.10 27.17
CA ASP A 9 -3.32 25.81 26.83
C ASP A 9 -3.52 25.66 25.32
N ALA A 10 -3.96 26.73 24.64
CA ALA A 10 -4.11 26.74 23.19
C ALA A 10 -2.77 26.56 22.46
N VAL A 11 -1.71 27.24 22.91
CA VAL A 11 -0.36 27.10 22.33
C VAL A 11 0.15 25.67 22.50
N THR A 12 0.04 25.10 23.70
CA THR A 12 0.48 23.72 23.96
C THR A 12 -0.25 22.71 23.07
N ARG A 13 -1.56 22.90 22.85
CA ARG A 13 -2.32 22.05 21.92
C ARG A 13 -1.82 22.18 20.49
N VAL A 14 -1.64 23.40 19.99
CA VAL A 14 -1.15 23.65 18.62
C VAL A 14 0.26 23.08 18.42
N GLU A 15 1.14 23.21 19.39
CA GLU A 15 2.49 22.63 19.33
C GLU A 15 2.45 21.11 19.22
N SER A 16 1.60 20.46 20.03
CA SER A 16 1.42 19.00 19.99
C SER A 16 0.86 18.55 18.65
N ASP A 17 -0.23 19.17 18.18
CA ASP A 17 -0.89 18.82 16.93
C ASP A 17 0.02 19.08 15.71
N SER A 18 0.78 20.19 15.74
CA SER A 18 1.73 20.53 14.68
C SER A 18 2.88 19.54 14.60
N GLN A 19 3.36 19.03 15.74
CA GLN A 19 4.39 18.00 15.75
C GLN A 19 3.89 16.68 15.17
N ILE A 20 2.66 16.29 15.50
CA ILE A 20 2.02 15.10 14.90
C ILE A 20 1.93 15.27 13.38
N LEU A 21 1.40 16.41 12.90
CA LEU A 21 1.31 16.68 11.47
C LEU A 21 2.68 16.70 10.79
N HIS A 22 3.67 17.34 11.41
CA HIS A 22 5.05 17.37 10.90
C HIS A 22 5.60 15.96 10.70
N ASN A 23 5.43 15.09 11.70
CA ASN A 23 5.88 13.70 11.65
C ASN A 23 5.13 12.89 10.58
N ILE A 24 3.82 13.14 10.39
CA ILE A 24 3.05 12.47 9.33
C ILE A 24 3.59 12.85 7.96
N ILE A 25 3.86 14.14 7.72
CA ILE A 25 4.29 14.62 6.40
C ILE A 25 5.76 14.28 6.10
N HIS A 26 6.65 14.32 7.10
CA HIS A 26 8.09 14.14 6.90
C HIS A 26 8.63 12.77 7.28
N GLY A 27 7.79 11.87 7.81
CA GLY A 27 8.21 10.51 8.08
C GLY A 27 8.41 9.69 6.80
N ASN A 28 9.23 8.65 6.89
CA ASN A 28 9.64 7.84 5.73
C ASN A 28 8.60 6.76 5.36
N ASP A 29 8.95 5.91 4.40
CA ASP A 29 8.10 4.84 3.86
C ASP A 29 7.83 3.67 4.83
N GLN A 30 8.50 3.64 5.99
CA GLN A 30 8.25 2.70 7.08
C GLN A 30 7.51 3.35 8.25
N THR A 31 7.33 4.66 8.23
CA THR A 31 6.84 5.41 9.38
C THR A 31 5.31 5.34 9.47
N THR A 32 4.84 5.14 10.69
CA THR A 32 3.44 5.32 11.09
C THR A 32 3.44 6.18 12.33
N VAL A 33 2.55 7.16 12.38
CA VAL A 33 2.45 8.11 13.49
C VAL A 33 1.23 7.79 14.32
N ASN A 34 1.40 7.64 15.63
CA ASN A 34 0.30 7.46 16.55
C ASN A 34 -0.40 8.81 16.76
N THR A 35 -1.71 8.83 16.53
CA THR A 35 -2.58 9.97 16.84
C THR A 35 -3.59 9.55 17.91
N GLU A 36 -4.36 10.50 18.43
CA GLU A 36 -5.41 10.23 19.42
C GLU A 36 -6.46 9.23 18.89
N ASN A 37 -6.68 9.19 17.58
CA ASN A 37 -7.64 8.30 16.93
C ASN A 37 -6.97 7.06 16.30
N GLY A 38 -5.73 6.76 16.71
CA GLY A 38 -4.97 5.61 16.25
C GLY A 38 -3.89 5.95 15.23
N ASN A 39 -3.44 4.92 14.54
CA ASN A 39 -2.22 4.98 13.75
C ASN A 39 -2.47 5.51 12.33
N VAL A 40 -1.73 6.54 11.94
CA VAL A 40 -1.82 7.15 10.61
C VAL A 40 -0.51 6.92 9.86
N LYS A 41 -0.59 6.37 8.65
CA LYS A 41 0.57 6.19 7.77
C LYS A 41 1.05 7.54 7.27
N THR A 42 2.36 7.69 7.09
CA THR A 42 2.89 8.82 6.32
C THR A 42 2.47 8.71 4.85
N PRO A 43 2.47 9.82 4.08
CA PRO A 43 2.25 9.76 2.64
C PRO A 43 3.26 8.83 1.95
N ALA A 44 4.53 8.87 2.36
CA ALA A 44 5.58 8.00 1.82
C ALA A 44 5.24 6.52 2.04
N LYS A 45 4.80 6.15 3.24
CA LYS A 45 4.41 4.77 3.54
C LYS A 45 3.15 4.35 2.78
N ALA A 46 2.14 5.23 2.70
CA ALA A 46 0.91 4.93 1.99
C ALA A 46 1.17 4.66 0.49
N ILE A 47 2.02 5.47 -0.14
CA ILE A 47 2.46 5.28 -1.54
C ILE A 47 3.20 3.95 -1.68
N LYS A 48 4.20 3.69 -0.83
CA LYS A 48 4.95 2.43 -0.86
C LYS A 48 4.04 1.19 -0.72
N ASP A 49 3.11 1.20 0.24
CA ASP A 49 2.21 0.07 0.45
C ASP A 49 1.31 -0.17 -0.78
N ILE A 50 0.90 0.90 -1.48
CA ILE A 50 0.15 0.82 -2.75
C ILE A 50 1.04 0.26 -3.86
N GLU A 51 2.27 0.75 -4.00
CA GLU A 51 3.25 0.25 -4.99
C GLU A 51 3.56 -1.23 -4.79
N ASP A 52 3.77 -1.66 -3.55
CA ASP A 52 4.00 -3.07 -3.19
C ASP A 52 2.80 -3.94 -3.57
N THR A 53 1.58 -3.44 -3.34
CA THR A 53 0.33 -4.13 -3.72
C THR A 53 0.20 -4.27 -5.24
N ILE A 54 0.48 -3.19 -5.98
CA ILE A 54 0.46 -3.20 -7.45
C ILE A 54 1.51 -4.20 -7.98
N GLN A 55 2.73 -4.17 -7.44
CA GLN A 55 3.80 -5.05 -7.87
C GLN A 55 3.46 -6.52 -7.63
N ALA A 56 2.86 -6.85 -6.49
CA ALA A 56 2.37 -8.20 -6.20
C ALA A 56 1.31 -8.63 -7.24
N GLY A 57 0.33 -7.75 -7.52
CA GLY A 57 -0.69 -8.04 -8.54
C GLY A 57 -0.12 -8.24 -9.95
N LEU A 58 0.91 -7.48 -10.34
CA LEU A 58 1.59 -7.66 -11.62
C LEU A 58 2.34 -9.00 -11.70
N THR A 59 2.96 -9.43 -10.60
CA THR A 59 3.60 -10.74 -10.50
C THR A 59 2.56 -11.87 -10.65
N ASP A 60 1.41 -11.76 -9.99
CA ASP A 60 0.33 -12.74 -10.08
C ASP A 60 -0.23 -12.83 -11.51
N ILE A 61 -0.47 -11.69 -12.16
CA ILE A 61 -0.92 -11.64 -13.56
C ILE A 61 0.10 -12.31 -14.49
N GLY A 62 1.39 -12.06 -14.28
CA GLY A 62 2.46 -12.71 -15.03
C GLY A 62 2.45 -14.23 -14.87
N ALA A 63 2.25 -14.72 -13.65
CA ALA A 63 2.14 -16.16 -13.36
C ALA A 63 0.92 -16.78 -14.05
N VAL A 64 -0.24 -16.13 -13.98
CA VAL A 64 -1.46 -16.56 -14.67
C VAL A 64 -1.25 -16.60 -16.20
N GLY A 65 -0.58 -15.60 -16.76
CA GLY A 65 -0.26 -15.58 -18.19
C GLY A 65 0.63 -16.75 -18.62
N GLN A 66 1.63 -17.11 -17.81
CA GLN A 66 2.47 -18.28 -18.07
C GLN A 66 1.68 -19.59 -17.98
N GLN A 67 0.82 -19.73 -16.96
CA GLN A 67 -0.05 -20.90 -16.82
C GLN A 67 -1.02 -21.04 -18.00
N LEU A 68 -1.58 -19.92 -18.48
CA LEU A 68 -2.45 -19.91 -19.65
C LEU A 68 -1.71 -20.39 -20.90
N ASN A 69 -0.50 -19.87 -21.16
CA ASN A 69 0.30 -20.30 -22.31
C ASN A 69 0.60 -21.81 -22.24
N GLN A 70 0.98 -22.33 -21.07
CA GLN A 70 1.22 -23.77 -20.89
C GLN A 70 -0.04 -24.61 -21.14
N ALA A 71 -1.21 -24.13 -20.73
CA ALA A 71 -2.47 -24.82 -20.97
C ALA A 71 -2.86 -24.81 -22.46
N ILE A 72 -2.58 -23.71 -23.16
CA ILE A 72 -2.77 -23.60 -24.62
C ILE A 72 -1.85 -24.59 -25.34
N ASP A 73 -0.56 -24.62 -25.03
CA ASP A 73 0.42 -25.54 -25.64
C ASP A 73 0.01 -27.01 -25.45
N GLN A 74 -0.48 -27.36 -24.25
CA GLN A 74 -0.99 -28.70 -23.95
C GLN A 74 -2.24 -29.03 -24.77
N ALA A 75 -3.18 -28.09 -24.88
CA ALA A 75 -4.39 -28.28 -25.67
C ALA A 75 -4.07 -28.46 -27.16
N GLU A 76 -3.12 -27.70 -27.71
CA GLU A 76 -2.65 -27.85 -29.08
C GLU A 76 -2.01 -29.23 -29.31
N THR A 77 -1.19 -29.70 -28.36
CA THR A 77 -0.58 -31.04 -28.42
C THR A 77 -1.66 -32.11 -28.45
N TYR A 78 -2.64 -32.06 -27.55
CA TYR A 78 -3.75 -33.03 -27.54
C TYR A 78 -4.60 -32.98 -28.81
N ALA A 79 -4.82 -31.79 -29.38
CA ALA A 79 -5.56 -31.65 -30.63
C ALA A 79 -4.80 -32.29 -31.81
N GLN A 80 -3.48 -32.14 -31.87
CA GLN A 80 -2.64 -32.78 -32.89
C GLN A 80 -2.63 -34.31 -32.72
N ASP A 81 -2.45 -34.81 -31.50
CA ASP A 81 -2.46 -36.25 -31.22
C ASP A 81 -3.78 -36.89 -31.63
N ALA A 82 -4.91 -36.23 -31.35
CA ALA A 82 -6.23 -36.69 -31.76
C ALA A 82 -6.39 -36.76 -33.29
N GLN A 83 -5.80 -35.84 -34.05
CA GLN A 83 -5.84 -35.87 -35.51
C GLN A 83 -4.98 -37.00 -36.10
N VAL A 84 -3.86 -37.33 -35.46
CA VAL A 84 -2.97 -38.41 -35.93
C VAL A 84 -3.58 -39.80 -35.71
N HIS A 85 -4.43 -39.96 -34.70
CA HIS A 85 -5.03 -41.24 -34.31
C HIS A 85 -6.51 -41.41 -34.71
N ALA A 86 -7.07 -40.45 -35.47
CA ALA A 86 -8.42 -40.52 -36.05
C ALA A 86 -8.40 -41.16 -37.44
#